data_AF-A0A7J2K0D6-F1
#
_entry.id   AF-A0A7J2K0D6-F1
#
_cell.length_a   1.000
_cell.length_b   1.000
_cell.length_c   1.000
_cell.angle_alpha   90.00
_cell.angle_beta   90.00
_cell.angle_gamma   90.00
#
_symmetry.space_group_name_H-M   'P 1'
#
loop_
_entity.id
_entity.type
_entity.pdbx_description
1 polymer ?
#
loop_
_entity_poly.entity_id
_entity_poly.type
_entity_poly.pdbx_seq_one_letter_code
_entity_poly.pdbx_strand_id
1 'polypeptide(L)'
;GIAIHATGTIYMEEMGGLKGRMPAIWASSVLLALALMGVPPLSGFWGKEAIISYGLEARLWAPLALAVLTVPLTAFYTLRMIGMVFHGEPRHEGHDLQGTEPTMKGPLFLLALITLVVSFPGPILSSFLSAEFQIAFEAYTGLGPLATAGMAHRAPVHLLTTATSIILLALAGGASYALYVRGRPRPEDLMADRPWLAGLRRLLRARLGVDALYHAISRAFLALRESVASFEDLMDSLLNRGVPRALRSIASAVRKVQTGHLGYNMAYLMALLALVMALLALGVV
;
A
#
# COMPACT_ATOMS: atom_id res chain seq x y z
N GLY A 1 8.25 -6.09 17.72
CA GLY A 1 8.35 -5.17 18.87
C GLY A 1 9.21 -5.75 19.95
N ILE A 2 8.63 -6.57 20.84
CA ILE A 2 9.33 -7.12 22.00
C ILE A 2 10.62 -7.88 21.63
N ALA A 3 10.58 -8.75 20.61
CA ALA A 3 11.77 -9.48 20.14
C ALA A 3 12.87 -8.54 19.63
N ILE A 4 12.51 -7.43 18.98
CA ILE A 4 13.47 -6.41 18.49
C ILE A 4 14.10 -5.70 19.68
N HIS A 5 13.29 -5.29 20.66
CA HIS A 5 13.81 -4.65 21.87
C HIS A 5 14.77 -5.57 22.65
N ALA A 6 14.45 -6.86 22.70
CA ALA A 6 15.29 -7.85 23.36
C ALA A 6 16.59 -8.13 22.60
N THR A 7 16.55 -8.22 21.27
CA THR A 7 17.71 -8.62 20.44
C THR A 7 18.52 -7.45 19.88
N GLY A 8 17.99 -6.23 19.91
CA GLY A 8 18.61 -5.03 19.34
C GLY A 8 18.60 -4.95 17.81
N THR A 9 18.07 -5.96 17.11
CA THR A 9 18.06 -6.05 15.65
C THR A 9 16.64 -6.22 15.10
N ILE A 10 16.43 -5.78 13.86
CA ILE A 10 15.20 -6.04 13.09
C ILE A 10 15.34 -7.22 12.14
N TYR A 11 16.58 -7.71 11.94
CA TYR A 11 16.88 -8.80 11.02
C TYR A 11 16.64 -10.14 11.70
N MET A 12 15.68 -10.90 11.18
CA MET A 12 15.32 -12.19 11.77
C MET A 12 16.45 -13.22 11.65
N GLU A 13 17.35 -13.07 10.68
CA GLU A 13 18.51 -13.95 10.48
C GLU A 13 19.52 -13.90 11.64
N GLU A 14 19.55 -12.76 12.35
CA GLU A 14 20.41 -12.47 13.51
C GLU A 14 19.70 -12.76 14.85
N MET A 15 18.42 -13.14 14.80
CA MET A 15 17.66 -13.61 15.97
C MET A 15 17.80 -15.13 16.13
N GLY A 16 17.14 -15.69 17.15
CA GLY A 16 17.08 -17.13 17.38
C GLY A 16 17.07 -17.47 18.87
N GLY A 17 16.58 -18.65 19.21
CA GLY A 17 16.68 -19.20 20.57
C GLY A 17 15.87 -18.47 21.66
N LEU A 18 14.96 -17.55 21.31
CA LEU A 18 14.19 -16.77 22.29
C LEU A 18 13.13 -17.60 23.04
N LYS A 19 12.74 -18.78 22.56
CA LYS A 19 11.74 -19.65 23.22
C LYS A 19 12.11 -19.97 24.66
N GLY A 20 13.38 -20.28 24.92
CA GLY A 20 13.84 -20.64 26.27
C GLY A 20 13.88 -19.45 27.23
N ARG A 21 14.09 -18.24 26.72
CA ARG A 21 14.25 -17.03 27.54
C ARG A 21 12.93 -16.30 27.76
N MET A 22 12.00 -16.36 26.81
CA MET A 22 10.73 -15.63 26.83
C MET A 22 9.54 -16.54 26.49
N PRO A 23 9.32 -17.63 27.26
CA PRO A 23 8.37 -18.69 26.89
C PRO A 23 6.93 -18.20 26.80
N ALA A 24 6.52 -17.25 27.64
CA ALA A 24 5.16 -16.74 27.63
C ALA A 24 4.89 -15.85 26.40
N ILE A 25 5.89 -15.09 25.95
CA ILE A 25 5.80 -14.28 24.72
C ILE A 25 5.84 -15.18 23.49
N TRP A 26 6.66 -16.22 23.52
CA TRP A 26 6.65 -17.26 22.50
C TRP A 26 5.26 -17.91 22.39
N ALA A 27 4.65 -18.35 23.50
CA ALA A 27 3.34 -18.99 23.50
C ALA A 27 2.26 -18.07 22.92
N SER A 28 2.19 -16.81 23.36
CA SER A 28 1.25 -15.82 22.82
C SER A 28 1.51 -15.54 21.34
N SER A 29 2.77 -15.44 20.92
CA SER A 29 3.13 -15.21 19.51
C SER A 29 2.76 -16.40 18.63
N VAL A 30 2.96 -17.63 19.12
CA VAL A 30 2.54 -18.85 18.43
C VAL A 30 1.02 -18.91 18.30
N LEU A 31 0.28 -18.61 19.37
CA LEU A 31 -1.18 -18.58 19.33
C LEU A 31 -1.70 -17.56 18.30
N LEU A 32 -1.14 -16.35 18.31
CA LEU A 32 -1.49 -15.32 17.33
C LEU A 32 -1.07 -15.70 15.90
N ALA A 33 0.09 -16.35 15.73
CA ALA A 33 0.56 -16.88 14.46
C ALA A 33 -0.37 -17.97 13.91
N LEU A 34 -0.82 -18.89 14.77
CA LEU A 34 -1.78 -19.93 14.40
C LEU A 34 -3.13 -19.32 14.00
N ALA A 35 -3.57 -18.26 14.68
CA ALA A 35 -4.78 -17.54 14.31
C ALA A 35 -4.62 -16.84 12.97
N LEU A 36 -3.48 -16.18 12.72
CA LEU A 36 -3.18 -15.49 11.47
C LEU A 36 -3.11 -16.44 10.26
N MET A 37 -2.46 -17.61 10.41
CA MET A 37 -2.40 -18.58 9.31
C MET A 37 -3.77 -19.23 9.01
N GLY A 38 -4.69 -19.19 9.98
CA GLY A 38 -6.03 -19.74 9.88
C GLY A 38 -6.09 -21.22 10.25
N VAL A 39 -5.46 -21.62 11.36
CA VAL A 39 -5.58 -23.00 11.89
C VAL A 39 -6.94 -23.17 12.58
N PRO A 40 -7.74 -24.19 12.23
CA PRO A 40 -8.96 -24.52 13.00
C PRO A 40 -8.61 -24.84 14.47
N PRO A 41 -9.35 -24.33 15.47
CA PRO A 41 -10.61 -23.58 15.43
C PRO A 41 -10.48 -22.04 15.54
N LEU A 42 -9.30 -21.47 15.24
CA LEU A 42 -9.00 -20.08 15.53
C LEU A 42 -9.77 -19.08 14.63
N SER A 43 -9.96 -17.85 15.12
CA SER A 43 -10.77 -16.80 14.48
C SER A 43 -10.38 -16.51 13.02
N GLY A 44 -9.09 -16.55 12.69
CA GLY A 44 -8.62 -16.31 11.32
C GLY A 44 -8.98 -17.42 10.33
N PHE A 45 -9.31 -18.63 10.78
CA PHE A 45 -9.84 -19.69 9.91
C PHE A 45 -11.23 -19.30 9.39
N TRP A 46 -12.13 -18.89 10.29
CA TRP A 46 -13.51 -18.54 9.94
C TRP A 46 -13.59 -17.36 8.97
N GLY A 47 -12.80 -16.30 9.20
CA GLY A 47 -12.77 -15.14 8.30
C GLY A 47 -12.22 -15.46 6.92
N LYS A 48 -11.15 -16.26 6.87
CA LYS A 48 -10.50 -16.64 5.61
C LYS A 48 -11.37 -17.59 4.78
N GLU A 49 -11.97 -18.59 5.42
CA GLU A 49 -12.88 -19.52 4.76
C GLU A 49 -14.15 -18.83 4.27
N ALA A 50 -14.67 -17.84 4.99
CA ALA A 50 -15.79 -17.03 4.51
C ALA A 50 -15.44 -16.35 3.17
N ILE A 51 -14.29 -15.66 3.09
CA ILE A 51 -13.86 -14.96 1.86
C ILE A 51 -13.69 -15.94 0.69
N ILE A 52 -13.06 -17.09 0.91
CA ILE A 52 -12.86 -18.12 -0.12
C ILE A 52 -14.20 -18.69 -0.59
N SER A 53 -15.10 -18.97 0.35
CA SER A 53 -16.43 -19.51 0.06
C SER A 53 -17.28 -18.53 -0.74
N TYR A 54 -17.31 -17.24 -0.35
CA TYR A 54 -18.00 -16.20 -1.11
C TYR A 54 -17.37 -15.97 -2.50
N GLY A 55 -16.04 -16.04 -2.62
CA GLY A 55 -15.36 -15.93 -3.91
C GLY A 55 -15.75 -17.05 -4.88
N LEU A 56 -15.96 -18.26 -4.36
CA LEU A 56 -16.44 -19.41 -5.12
C LEU A 56 -17.90 -19.22 -5.57
N GLU A 57 -18.78 -18.80 -4.67
CA GLU A 57 -20.20 -18.58 -4.97
C GLU A 57 -20.42 -17.45 -5.97
N ALA A 58 -19.68 -16.35 -5.82
CA ALA A 58 -19.71 -15.23 -6.75
C ALA A 58 -19.02 -15.54 -8.10
N ARG A 59 -18.44 -16.73 -8.26
CA ARG A 59 -17.67 -17.17 -9.45
C ARG A 59 -16.55 -16.18 -9.83
N LEU A 60 -15.97 -15.52 -8.83
CA LEU A 60 -14.87 -14.58 -9.00
C LEU A 60 -13.55 -15.33 -9.06
N TRP A 61 -13.29 -16.00 -10.19
CA TRP A 61 -12.16 -16.93 -10.33
C TRP A 61 -10.79 -16.29 -10.06
N ALA A 62 -10.55 -15.06 -10.50
CA ALA A 62 -9.27 -14.39 -10.27
C ALA A 62 -9.04 -14.01 -8.79
N PRO A 63 -9.97 -13.31 -8.10
CA PRO A 63 -9.88 -13.10 -6.66
C PRO A 63 -9.81 -14.39 -5.84
N LEU A 64 -10.59 -15.41 -6.22
CA LEU A 64 -10.58 -16.72 -5.58
C LEU A 64 -9.21 -17.39 -5.69
N ALA A 65 -8.62 -17.42 -6.88
CA ALA A 65 -7.30 -18.00 -7.10
C ALA A 65 -6.22 -17.29 -6.26
N LEU A 66 -6.29 -15.95 -6.16
CA LEU A 66 -5.40 -15.18 -5.30
C LEU A 66 -5.63 -15.52 -3.82
N ALA A 67 -6.88 -15.53 -3.35
CA ALA A 67 -7.22 -15.88 -1.97
C ALA A 67 -6.69 -17.27 -1.58
N VAL A 68 -6.90 -18.27 -2.43
CA VAL A 68 -6.40 -19.64 -2.24
C VAL A 68 -4.87 -19.67 -2.25
N LEU A 69 -4.22 -18.94 -3.16
CA LEU A 69 -2.75 -18.87 -3.23
C LEU A 69 -2.12 -18.18 -2.01
N THR A 70 -2.81 -17.22 -1.38
CA THR A 70 -2.32 -16.62 -0.14
C THR A 70 -2.34 -17.58 1.04
N VAL A 71 -3.18 -18.65 1.02
CA VAL A 71 -3.29 -19.62 2.11
C VAL A 71 -1.92 -20.23 2.49
N PRO A 72 -1.22 -20.91 1.56
CA PRO A 72 0.07 -21.50 1.86
C PRO A 72 1.17 -20.45 2.09
N LEU A 73 1.12 -19.30 1.41
CA LEU A 73 2.11 -18.23 1.60
C LEU A 73 2.09 -17.70 3.03
N THR A 74 0.90 -17.39 3.56
CA THR A 74 0.72 -16.91 4.93
C THR A 74 1.18 -17.93 5.95
N ALA A 75 0.82 -19.21 5.75
CA ALA A 75 1.29 -20.28 6.62
C ALA A 75 2.82 -20.37 6.64
N PHE A 76 3.43 -20.32 5.46
CA PHE A 76 4.87 -20.48 5.29
C PHE A 76 5.65 -19.32 5.90
N TYR A 77 5.35 -18.06 5.54
CA TYR A 77 6.13 -16.94 6.07
C TYR A 77 5.94 -16.74 7.57
N THR A 78 4.74 -17.05 8.10
CA THR A 78 4.44 -16.89 9.53
C THR A 78 5.19 -17.91 10.37
N LEU A 79 5.19 -19.19 9.97
CA LEU A 79 5.97 -20.21 10.68
C LEU A 79 7.47 -20.03 10.48
N ARG A 80 7.91 -19.55 9.31
CA ARG A 80 9.30 -19.15 9.09
C ARG A 80 9.73 -18.07 10.10
N MET A 81 8.91 -17.03 10.29
CA MET A 81 9.18 -16.00 11.30
C MET A 81 9.28 -16.59 12.70
N ILE A 82 8.31 -17.41 13.12
CA ILE A 82 8.33 -18.06 14.44
C ILE A 82 9.56 -18.97 14.62
N GLY A 83 9.96 -19.68 13.57
CA GLY A 83 11.15 -20.53 13.56
C GLY A 83 12.44 -19.71 13.72
N MET A 84 12.65 -18.68 12.88
CA MET A 84 13.87 -17.87 12.91
C MET A 84 14.00 -17.02 14.19
N VAL A 85 12.89 -16.50 14.72
CA VAL A 85 12.92 -15.60 15.88
C VAL A 85 13.04 -16.37 17.20
N PHE A 86 12.29 -17.46 17.37
CA PHE A 86 12.17 -18.12 18.67
C PHE A 86 12.87 -19.48 18.76
N HIS A 87 13.06 -20.18 17.65
CA HIS A 87 13.73 -21.48 17.61
C HIS A 87 15.15 -21.34 17.07
N GLY A 88 15.87 -22.46 16.94
CA GLY A 88 17.26 -22.48 16.52
C GLY A 88 18.23 -22.00 17.60
N GLU A 89 19.48 -21.81 17.19
CA GLU A 89 20.56 -21.34 18.05
C GLU A 89 20.46 -19.82 18.27
N PRO A 90 20.75 -19.31 19.48
CA PRO A 90 20.82 -17.88 19.73
C PRO A 90 21.94 -17.24 18.90
N ARG A 91 21.59 -16.21 18.10
CA ARG A 91 22.53 -15.49 17.23
C ARG A 91 22.72 -14.01 17.62
N HIS A 92 22.12 -13.61 18.73
CA HIS A 92 22.16 -12.24 19.22
C HIS A 92 23.35 -12.02 20.17
N GLU A 93 24.10 -10.93 19.98
CA GLU A 93 25.22 -10.57 20.86
C GLU A 93 24.70 -9.88 22.13
N GLY A 94 24.96 -10.51 23.29
CA GLY A 94 25.27 -9.83 24.56
C GLY A 94 24.29 -8.84 25.21
N HIS A 95 23.14 -8.49 24.63
CA HIS A 95 22.21 -7.58 25.30
C HIS A 95 21.55 -8.25 26.51
N ASP A 96 21.46 -7.50 27.61
CA ASP A 96 20.84 -7.93 28.84
C ASP A 96 19.35 -8.20 28.57
N LEU A 97 18.99 -9.46 28.37
CA LEU A 97 17.61 -9.90 28.11
C LEU A 97 16.74 -9.85 29.39
N GLN A 98 17.19 -9.08 30.38
CA GLN A 98 16.48 -8.87 31.62
C GLN A 98 15.22 -8.03 31.36
N GLY A 99 14.08 -8.64 31.65
CA GLY A 99 12.86 -7.92 31.99
C GLY A 99 12.23 -7.16 30.83
N THR A 100 11.60 -7.87 29.90
CA THR A 100 10.50 -7.23 29.15
C THR A 100 9.49 -6.70 30.16
N GLU A 101 9.38 -5.38 30.26
CA GLU A 101 8.49 -4.71 31.20
C GLU A 101 7.05 -5.24 31.06
N PRO A 102 6.29 -5.33 32.17
CA PRO A 102 4.88 -5.74 32.14
C PRO A 102 4.04 -4.90 31.17
N THR A 103 4.39 -3.63 30.99
CA THR A 103 3.79 -2.68 30.04
C THR A 103 3.81 -3.17 28.60
N MET A 104 4.87 -3.85 28.17
CA MET A 104 4.98 -4.43 26.83
C MET A 104 4.24 -5.77 26.69
N LYS A 105 4.17 -6.55 27.78
CA LYS A 105 3.51 -7.87 27.78
C LYS A 105 2.00 -7.76 27.83
N GLY A 106 1.46 -6.78 28.56
CA GLY A 106 0.02 -6.60 28.79
C GLY A 106 -0.79 -6.59 27.49
N PRO A 107 -0.48 -5.71 26.52
CA PRO A 107 -1.18 -5.68 25.24
C PRO A 107 -1.10 -6.99 24.46
N LEU A 108 0.06 -7.67 24.46
CA LEU A 108 0.23 -8.94 23.77
C LEU A 108 -0.67 -10.03 24.36
N PHE A 109 -0.70 -10.18 25.69
CA PHE A 109 -1.55 -11.16 26.35
C PHE A 109 -3.03 -10.84 26.19
N LEU A 110 -3.40 -9.57 26.30
CA LEU A 110 -4.77 -9.13 26.05
C LEU A 110 -5.21 -9.51 24.63
N LEU A 111 -4.37 -9.26 23.63
CA LEU A 111 -4.70 -9.58 22.24
C LEU A 111 -4.77 -11.09 21.98
N ALA A 112 -3.86 -11.87 22.59
CA ALA A 112 -3.90 -13.33 22.54
C ALA A 112 -5.18 -13.88 23.21
N LEU A 113 -5.57 -13.32 24.35
CA LEU A 113 -6.81 -13.68 25.04
C LEU A 113 -8.05 -13.33 24.22
N ILE A 114 -8.14 -12.10 23.69
CA ILE A 114 -9.24 -11.69 22.79
C ILE A 114 -9.32 -12.63 21.60
N THR A 115 -8.18 -12.96 20.99
CA THR A 115 -8.12 -13.90 19.85
C THR A 115 -8.72 -15.25 20.24
N LEU A 116 -8.38 -15.80 21.40
CA LEU A 116 -8.91 -17.08 21.88
C LEU A 116 -10.42 -17.01 22.19
N VAL A 117 -10.87 -15.93 22.84
CA VAL A 117 -12.29 -15.69 23.17
C VAL A 117 -13.12 -15.56 21.90
N VAL A 118 -12.63 -14.83 20.89
CA VAL A 118 -13.31 -14.66 19.59
C VAL A 118 -13.28 -15.94 18.75
N SER A 119 -12.28 -16.79 18.92
CA SER A 119 -12.15 -18.06 18.21
C SER A 119 -13.23 -19.07 18.57
N PHE A 120 -13.61 -19.14 19.86
CA PHE A 120 -14.55 -20.14 20.36
C PHE A 120 -15.97 -20.04 19.76
N PRO A 121 -16.63 -18.85 19.69
CA PRO A 121 -17.92 -18.68 19.02
C PRO A 121 -17.78 -18.42 17.51
N GLY A 122 -16.63 -18.72 16.90
CA GLY A 122 -16.28 -18.30 15.54
C GLY A 122 -17.38 -18.46 14.48
N PRO A 123 -18.03 -19.64 14.34
CA PRO A 123 -19.13 -19.82 13.38
C PRO A 123 -20.31 -18.90 13.68
N ILE A 124 -20.74 -18.83 14.94
CA ILE A 124 -21.89 -18.03 15.38
C ILE A 124 -21.60 -16.55 15.14
N LEU A 125 -20.41 -16.10 15.51
CA LEU A 125 -19.97 -14.72 15.32
C LEU A 125 -19.88 -14.38 13.84
N SER A 126 -19.36 -15.28 13.01
CA SER A 126 -19.24 -15.05 11.56
C SER A 126 -20.61 -14.89 10.89
N SER A 127 -21.57 -15.74 11.25
CA SER A 127 -22.95 -15.63 10.76
C SER A 127 -23.61 -14.33 11.22
N PHE A 128 -23.49 -13.98 12.50
CA PHE A 128 -24.02 -12.73 13.05
C PHE A 128 -23.42 -11.51 12.33
N LEU A 129 -22.10 -11.42 12.24
CA LEU A 129 -21.41 -10.31 11.59
C LEU A 129 -21.78 -10.21 10.10
N SER A 130 -21.86 -11.33 9.38
CA SER A 130 -22.23 -11.33 7.97
C SER A 130 -23.61 -10.72 7.72
N ALA A 131 -24.59 -11.02 8.59
CA ALA A 131 -25.93 -10.47 8.49
C ALA A 131 -25.95 -8.96 8.77
N GLU A 132 -25.29 -8.52 9.84
CA GLU A 132 -25.21 -7.09 10.21
C GLU A 132 -24.45 -6.28 9.14
N PHE A 133 -23.34 -6.81 8.63
CA PHE A 133 -22.58 -6.14 7.57
C PHE A 133 -23.36 -6.04 6.27
N GLN A 134 -24.16 -7.06 5.94
CA GLN A 134 -25.00 -7.01 4.75
C GLN A 134 -26.04 -5.87 4.86
N ILE A 135 -26.71 -5.74 6.01
CA ILE A 135 -27.66 -4.64 6.26
C ILE A 135 -26.96 -3.29 6.12
N ALA A 136 -25.79 -3.12 6.74
CA ALA A 136 -25.02 -1.88 6.66
C ALA A 136 -24.55 -1.58 5.22
N PHE A 137 -24.14 -2.61 4.46
CA PHE A 137 -23.69 -2.47 3.08
C PHE A 137 -24.83 -2.06 2.15
N GLU A 138 -26.00 -2.67 2.30
CA GLU A 138 -27.22 -2.32 1.55
C GLU A 138 -27.64 -0.87 1.86
N ALA A 139 -27.61 -0.48 3.13
CA ALA A 139 -27.90 0.91 3.54
C ALA A 139 -26.90 1.92 2.95
N TYR A 140 -25.61 1.56 2.87
CA TYR A 140 -24.58 2.43 2.32
C TYR A 140 -24.63 2.54 0.79
N THR A 141 -24.87 1.42 0.09
CA THR A 141 -24.82 1.37 -1.37
C THR A 141 -26.16 1.70 -2.05
N GLY A 142 -27.27 1.63 -1.31
CA GLY A 142 -28.62 1.79 -1.86
C GLY A 142 -29.03 0.65 -2.80
N LEU A 143 -28.23 -0.41 -2.92
CA LEU A 143 -28.55 -1.61 -3.67
C LEU A 143 -29.55 -2.41 -2.83
N GLY A 144 -30.81 -2.44 -3.26
CA GLY A 144 -31.86 -3.13 -2.53
C GLY A 144 -31.64 -4.65 -2.40
N PRO A 145 -32.43 -5.34 -1.56
CA PRO A 145 -32.23 -6.76 -1.23
C PRO A 145 -32.23 -7.71 -2.44
N LEU A 146 -32.87 -7.33 -3.55
CA LEU A 146 -32.91 -8.12 -4.79
C LEU A 146 -31.58 -8.08 -5.57
N ALA A 147 -30.81 -7.00 -5.45
CA ALA A 147 -29.49 -6.90 -6.06
C ALA A 147 -28.44 -7.69 -5.25
N THR A 148 -28.62 -7.78 -3.94
CA THR A 148 -27.78 -8.56 -3.01
C THR A 148 -28.28 -10.00 -2.82
N ALA A 149 -29.52 -10.35 -3.19
CA ALA A 149 -30.06 -11.71 -3.07
C ALA A 149 -29.27 -12.76 -3.88
N GLY A 150 -28.67 -12.35 -5.01
CA GLY A 150 -27.73 -13.18 -5.78
C GLY A 150 -26.37 -13.38 -5.08
N MET A 151 -26.03 -12.51 -4.12
CA MET A 151 -24.85 -12.60 -3.24
C MET A 151 -25.18 -13.25 -1.88
N ALA A 152 -26.46 -13.30 -1.50
CA ALA A 152 -26.95 -13.84 -0.23
C ALA A 152 -27.23 -15.36 -0.28
N HIS A 153 -26.50 -16.10 -1.12
CA HIS A 153 -26.46 -17.55 -0.95
C HIS A 153 -25.60 -17.85 0.28
N ARG A 154 -26.18 -18.61 1.19
CA ARG A 154 -25.46 -19.13 2.36
C ARG A 154 -24.32 -19.98 1.81
N ALA A 155 -23.09 -19.56 2.03
CA ALA A 155 -21.96 -20.45 2.02
C ALA A 155 -21.76 -20.98 3.46
N PRO A 156 -22.49 -22.04 3.90
CA PRO A 156 -21.90 -22.86 4.94
C PRO A 156 -20.61 -23.38 4.35
N VAL A 157 -19.49 -22.86 4.87
CA VAL A 157 -18.10 -23.28 4.63
C VAL A 157 -18.03 -24.50 3.69
N HIS A 158 -17.75 -24.28 2.41
CA HIS A 158 -17.84 -25.37 1.43
C HIS A 158 -16.83 -26.46 1.82
N LEU A 159 -17.29 -27.71 1.93
CA LEU A 159 -16.43 -28.80 2.41
C LEU A 159 -15.16 -28.95 1.55
N LEU A 160 -15.31 -28.76 0.24
CA LEU A 160 -14.20 -28.84 -0.71
C LEU A 160 -13.21 -27.67 -0.58
N THR A 161 -13.68 -26.42 -0.41
CA THR A 161 -12.78 -25.26 -0.20
C THR A 161 -12.06 -25.39 1.13
N THR A 162 -12.79 -25.80 2.16
CA THR A 162 -12.26 -26.04 3.51
C THR A 162 -11.18 -27.11 3.49
N ALA A 163 -11.45 -28.26 2.87
CA ALA A 163 -10.48 -29.34 2.75
C ALA A 163 -9.23 -28.87 1.99
N THR A 164 -9.43 -28.14 0.89
CA THR A 164 -8.32 -27.60 0.09
C THR A 164 -7.47 -26.64 0.89
N SER A 165 -8.09 -25.69 1.61
CA SER A 165 -7.40 -24.74 2.46
C SER A 165 -6.62 -25.42 3.59
N ILE A 166 -7.21 -26.41 4.26
CA ILE A 166 -6.55 -27.18 5.32
C ILE A 166 -5.37 -27.97 4.77
N ILE A 167 -5.50 -28.59 3.59
CA ILE A 167 -4.41 -29.31 2.93
C ILE A 167 -3.27 -28.35 2.59
N LEU A 168 -3.57 -27.21 1.96
CA LEU A 168 -2.56 -26.21 1.60
C LEU A 168 -1.85 -25.63 2.85
N LEU A 169 -2.63 -25.36 3.89
CA LEU A 169 -2.14 -24.91 5.19
C LEU A 169 -1.21 -25.95 5.83
N ALA A 170 -1.61 -27.22 5.84
CA ALA A 170 -0.84 -28.31 6.42
C ALA A 170 0.45 -28.59 5.62
N LEU A 171 0.38 -28.56 4.29
CA LEU A 171 1.55 -28.75 3.42
C LEU A 171 2.56 -27.61 3.58
N ALA A 172 2.12 -26.37 3.43
CA ALA A 172 3.01 -25.21 3.53
C ALA A 172 3.51 -24.99 4.96
N GLY A 173 2.63 -25.16 5.94
CA GLY A 173 2.99 -25.06 7.35
C GLY A 173 3.92 -26.16 7.79
N GLY A 174 3.68 -27.41 7.38
CA GLY A 174 4.56 -28.55 7.62
C GLY A 174 5.92 -28.37 6.96
N ALA A 175 5.96 -27.92 5.71
CA ALA A 175 7.21 -27.59 5.02
C ALA A 175 8.00 -26.49 5.76
N SER A 176 7.34 -25.39 6.14
CA SER A 176 7.99 -24.32 6.90
C SER A 176 8.46 -24.78 8.28
N TYR A 177 7.68 -25.61 8.97
CA TYR A 177 8.04 -26.16 10.27
C TYR A 177 9.29 -27.04 10.16
N ALA A 178 9.37 -27.92 9.16
CA ALA A 178 10.55 -28.74 8.92
C ALA A 178 11.80 -27.89 8.66
N LEU A 179 11.69 -26.88 7.80
CA LEU A 179 12.81 -26.02 7.41
C LEU A 179 13.29 -25.09 8.54
N TYR A 180 12.37 -24.41 9.23
CA TYR A 180 12.72 -23.29 10.14
C TYR A 180 12.57 -23.60 11.63
N VAL A 181 11.74 -24.56 12.01
CA VAL A 181 11.56 -24.93 13.43
C VAL A 181 12.41 -26.15 13.78
N ARG A 182 12.36 -27.19 12.94
CA ARG A 182 13.20 -28.40 13.10
C ARG A 182 14.62 -28.19 12.57
N GLY A 183 14.82 -27.23 11.67
CA GLY A 183 16.13 -26.89 11.10
C GLY A 183 16.70 -27.94 10.15
N ARG A 184 15.85 -28.82 9.59
CA ARG A 184 16.26 -29.88 8.66
C ARG A 184 15.23 -30.08 7.55
N PRO A 185 15.60 -29.99 6.26
CA PRO A 185 16.91 -29.57 5.73
C PRO A 185 17.18 -28.06 5.93
N ARG A 186 18.44 -27.63 5.83
CA ARG A 186 18.75 -26.19 5.89
C ARG A 186 18.31 -25.53 4.58
N PRO A 187 17.64 -24.36 4.62
CA PRO A 187 17.24 -23.65 3.41
C PRO A 187 18.41 -23.31 2.48
N GLU A 188 19.59 -23.08 3.05
CA GLU A 188 20.81 -22.78 2.30
C GLU A 188 21.25 -23.95 1.42
N ASP A 189 21.13 -25.19 1.92
CA ASP A 189 21.49 -26.40 1.17
C ASP A 189 20.58 -26.58 -0.05
N LEU A 190 19.27 -26.38 0.14
CA LEU A 190 18.28 -26.45 -0.96
C LEU A 190 18.52 -25.41 -2.06
N MET A 191 19.12 -24.28 -1.71
CA MET A 191 19.44 -23.21 -2.65
C MET A 191 20.76 -23.46 -3.38
N ALA A 192 21.73 -24.10 -2.72
CA ALA A 192 22.99 -24.48 -3.35
C ALA A 192 22.74 -25.44 -4.54
N ASP A 193 21.79 -26.34 -4.39
CA ASP A 193 21.47 -27.36 -5.40
C ASP A 193 20.65 -26.82 -6.60
N ARG A 194 20.12 -25.59 -6.54
CA ARG A 194 19.10 -25.10 -7.49
C ARG A 194 19.31 -23.63 -7.91
N PRO A 195 19.93 -23.36 -9.08
CA PRO A 195 20.27 -21.99 -9.51
C PRO A 195 19.06 -21.10 -9.76
N TRP A 196 17.93 -21.66 -10.20
CA TRP A 196 16.69 -20.90 -10.41
C TRP A 196 16.12 -20.32 -9.10
N LEU A 197 16.32 -21.00 -7.96
CA LEU A 197 15.91 -20.50 -6.64
C LEU A 197 16.74 -19.27 -6.24
N ALA A 198 18.02 -19.23 -6.61
CA ALA A 198 18.87 -18.07 -6.37
C ALA A 198 18.39 -16.83 -7.17
N GLY A 199 18.01 -17.03 -8.43
CA GLY A 199 17.40 -15.99 -9.28
C GLY A 199 16.09 -15.47 -8.70
N LEU A 200 15.18 -16.38 -8.32
CA LEU A 200 13.91 -16.03 -7.69
C LEU A 200 14.12 -15.29 -6.36
N ARG A 201 15.05 -15.75 -5.52
CA ARG A 201 15.41 -15.08 -4.25
C ARG A 201 15.90 -13.66 -4.51
N ARG A 202 16.75 -13.44 -5.51
CA ARG A 202 17.25 -12.11 -5.86
C ARG A 202 16.11 -11.18 -6.28
N LEU A 203 15.18 -11.67 -7.11
CA LEU A 203 14.02 -10.91 -7.55
C LEU A 203 13.07 -10.57 -6.39
N LEU A 204 12.78 -11.54 -5.52
CA LEU A 204 11.93 -11.34 -4.33
C LEU A 204 12.60 -10.40 -3.32
N ARG A 205 13.92 -10.50 -3.12
CA ARG A 205 14.68 -9.56 -2.29
C ARG A 205 14.70 -8.14 -2.86
N ALA A 206 14.68 -7.99 -4.18
CA ALA A 206 14.52 -6.72 -4.86
C ALA A 206 13.06 -6.21 -4.88
N ARG A 207 12.17 -6.77 -4.05
CA ARG A 207 10.75 -6.40 -3.93
C ARG A 207 10.02 -6.41 -5.27
N LEU A 208 10.29 -7.43 -6.10
CA LEU A 208 9.74 -7.56 -7.46
C LEU A 208 10.11 -6.40 -8.41
N GLY A 209 11.11 -5.59 -8.07
CA GLY A 209 11.50 -4.40 -8.84
C GLY A 209 10.59 -3.18 -8.61
N VAL A 210 9.68 -3.23 -7.62
CA VAL A 210 8.78 -2.10 -7.31
C VAL A 210 9.58 -0.84 -6.93
N ASP A 211 10.65 -0.97 -6.14
CA ASP A 211 11.51 0.16 -5.78
C ASP A 211 12.18 0.76 -7.02
N ALA A 212 12.63 -0.09 -7.96
CA ALA A 212 13.24 0.36 -9.20
C ALA A 212 12.24 1.11 -10.09
N LEU A 213 11.01 0.61 -10.18
CA LEU A 213 9.91 1.28 -10.90
C LEU A 213 9.57 2.63 -10.24
N TYR A 214 9.41 2.66 -8.92
CA TYR A 214 9.14 3.88 -8.17
C TYR A 214 10.21 4.94 -8.44
N HIS A 215 11.49 4.56 -8.34
CA HIS A 215 12.59 5.47 -8.62
C HIS A 215 12.70 5.85 -10.10
N ALA A 216 12.32 4.96 -11.02
CA ALA A 216 12.29 5.28 -12.45
C ALA A 216 11.22 6.35 -12.75
N ILE A 217 10.01 6.19 -12.20
CA ILE A 217 8.94 7.17 -12.30
C ILE A 217 9.38 8.50 -11.68
N SER A 218 9.91 8.47 -10.45
CA SER A 218 10.40 9.68 -9.77
C SER A 218 11.48 10.41 -10.57
N ARG A 219 12.47 9.68 -11.13
CA ARG A 219 13.49 10.27 -12.00
C ARG A 219 12.90 10.85 -13.29
N ALA A 220 11.89 10.20 -13.87
CA ALA A 220 11.20 10.75 -15.03
C ALA A 220 10.56 12.10 -14.70
N PHE A 221 9.86 12.22 -13.58
CA PHE A 221 9.32 13.52 -13.11
C PHE A 221 10.42 14.56 -12.87
N LEU A 222 11.55 14.17 -12.26
CA LEU A 222 12.68 15.07 -12.06
C LEU A 222 13.33 15.52 -13.38
N ALA A 223 13.34 14.67 -14.41
CA ALA A 223 13.85 15.04 -15.73
C ALA A 223 12.99 16.11 -16.42
N LEU A 224 11.69 16.20 -16.11
CA LEU A 224 10.84 17.28 -16.62
C LEU A 224 11.11 18.65 -15.96
N ARG A 225 11.89 18.71 -14.88
CA ARG A 225 12.16 19.95 -14.13
C ARG A 225 12.70 21.06 -15.02
N GLU A 226 13.70 20.77 -15.86
CA GLU A 226 14.34 21.79 -16.70
C GLU A 226 13.38 22.32 -17.77
N SER A 227 12.57 21.44 -18.36
CA SER A 227 11.53 21.85 -19.32
C SER A 227 10.49 22.76 -18.67
N VAL A 228 10.01 22.42 -17.48
CA VAL A 228 9.05 23.26 -16.74
C VAL A 228 9.69 24.60 -16.38
N ALA A 229 10.92 24.61 -15.85
CA ALA A 229 11.62 25.85 -15.52
C ALA A 229 11.84 26.74 -16.76
N SER A 230 12.19 26.16 -17.91
CA SER A 230 12.34 26.90 -19.15
C SER A 230 11.04 27.55 -19.65
N PHE A 231 9.92 26.86 -19.44
CA PHE A 231 8.59 27.38 -19.78
C PHE A 231 8.18 28.51 -18.82
N GLU A 232 8.44 28.36 -17.53
CA GLU A 232 8.24 29.42 -16.53
C GLU A 232 9.07 30.67 -16.85
N ASP A 233 10.36 30.49 -17.19
CA ASP A 233 11.26 31.57 -17.59
C ASP A 233 10.78 32.27 -18.87
N LEU A 234 10.26 31.51 -19.84
CA LEU A 234 9.65 32.04 -21.05
C LEU A 234 8.43 32.91 -20.69
N MET A 235 7.52 32.38 -19.87
CA MET A 235 6.32 33.12 -19.45
C MET A 235 6.69 34.40 -18.70
N ASP A 236 7.66 34.36 -17.78
CA ASP A 236 8.14 35.54 -17.07
C ASP A 236 8.78 36.57 -18.03
N SER A 237 9.60 36.11 -18.97
CA SER A 237 10.24 36.98 -19.95
C SER A 237 9.23 37.69 -20.86
N LEU A 238 8.16 37.01 -21.27
CA LEU A 238 7.12 37.53 -22.14
C LEU A 238 6.14 38.43 -21.38
N LEU A 239 5.55 37.91 -20.31
CA LEU A 239 4.49 38.61 -19.57
C LEU A 239 5.05 39.69 -18.65
N ASN A 240 6.00 39.35 -17.78
CA ASN A 240 6.46 40.30 -16.75
C ASN A 240 7.48 41.29 -17.29
N ARG A 241 8.28 40.91 -18.28
CA ARG A 241 9.31 41.80 -18.85
C ARG A 241 8.97 42.33 -20.25
N GLY A 242 8.38 41.49 -21.10
CA GLY A 242 8.05 41.83 -22.49
C GLY A 242 6.91 42.84 -22.61
N VAL A 243 5.76 42.53 -21.99
CA VAL A 243 4.57 43.41 -22.05
C VAL A 243 4.88 44.81 -21.49
N PRO A 244 5.50 44.98 -20.31
CA PRO A 244 5.82 46.32 -19.81
C PRO A 244 6.84 47.05 -20.69
N ARG A 245 7.82 46.36 -21.28
CA ARG A 245 8.77 46.99 -22.23
C ARG A 245 8.07 47.49 -23.49
N ALA A 246 7.16 46.70 -24.06
CA ALA A 246 6.38 47.09 -25.22
C ALA A 246 5.51 48.31 -24.91
N LEU A 247 4.77 48.29 -23.80
CA LEU A 247 3.94 49.42 -23.37
C LEU A 247 4.78 50.69 -23.11
N ARG A 248 5.93 50.59 -22.43
CA ARG A 248 6.83 51.73 -22.23
C ARG A 248 7.38 52.26 -23.55
N SER A 249 7.69 51.40 -24.50
CA SER A 249 8.18 51.79 -25.82
C SER A 249 7.11 52.56 -26.61
N ILE A 250 5.88 52.04 -26.64
CA ILE A 250 4.72 52.72 -27.23
C ILE A 250 4.49 54.07 -26.54
N ALA A 251 4.46 54.10 -25.21
CA ALA A 251 4.28 55.34 -24.45
C ALA A 251 5.39 56.37 -24.75
N SER A 252 6.64 55.91 -24.90
CA SER A 252 7.77 56.79 -25.25
C SER A 252 7.68 57.34 -26.67
N ALA A 253 7.15 56.56 -27.63
CA ALA A 253 6.91 56.99 -29.00
C ALA A 253 5.77 58.01 -29.05
N VAL A 254 4.66 57.75 -28.37
CA VAL A 254 3.53 58.68 -28.24
C VAL A 254 3.98 59.98 -27.57
N ARG A 255 4.82 59.90 -26.54
CA ARG A 255 5.37 61.08 -25.84
C ARG A 255 6.15 62.01 -26.78
N LYS A 256 6.85 61.47 -27.79
CA LYS A 256 7.60 62.30 -28.78
C LYS A 256 6.68 63.08 -29.71
N VAL A 257 5.43 62.65 -29.91
CA VAL A 257 4.44 63.38 -30.71
C VAL A 257 3.97 64.65 -30.00
N GLN A 258 3.97 64.66 -28.66
CA GLN A 258 3.67 65.85 -27.86
C GLN A 258 4.91 66.73 -27.69
N THR A 259 5.15 67.63 -28.66
CA THR A 259 6.33 68.51 -28.68
C THR A 259 6.22 69.74 -27.78
N GLY A 260 5.08 69.95 -27.10
CA GLY A 260 4.82 71.11 -26.24
C GLY A 260 4.67 72.44 -26.99
N HIS A 261 4.84 72.45 -28.33
CA HIS A 261 4.65 73.63 -29.17
C HIS A 261 3.18 73.77 -29.57
N LEU A 262 2.54 74.86 -29.15
CA LEU A 262 1.12 75.12 -29.39
C LEU A 262 0.74 75.09 -30.87
N GLY A 263 1.60 75.60 -31.76
CA GLY A 263 1.35 75.65 -33.21
C GLY A 263 1.26 74.26 -33.85
N TYR A 264 2.17 73.33 -33.51
CA TYR A 264 2.12 71.96 -34.03
C TYR A 264 0.93 71.18 -33.46
N ASN A 265 0.62 71.37 -32.18
CA ASN A 265 -0.55 70.73 -31.56
C ASN A 265 -1.87 71.18 -32.22
N MET A 266 -2.02 72.47 -32.52
CA MET A 266 -3.19 72.98 -33.23
C MET A 266 -3.26 72.47 -34.68
N ALA A 267 -2.13 72.34 -35.38
CA ALA A 267 -2.08 71.75 -36.71
C ALA A 267 -2.51 70.28 -36.72
N TYR A 268 -2.07 69.48 -35.74
CA TYR A 268 -2.52 68.09 -35.59
C TYR A 268 -4.02 67.98 -35.32
N LEU A 269 -4.57 68.84 -34.46
CA LEU A 269 -6.01 68.88 -34.17
C LEU A 269 -6.84 69.28 -35.39
N MET A 270 -6.39 70.29 -36.15
CA MET A 270 -7.04 70.74 -37.38
C MET A 270 -7.02 69.65 -38.46
N ALA A 271 -5.88 68.97 -38.63
CA ALA A 271 -5.75 67.86 -39.58
C ALA A 271 -6.62 66.66 -39.19
N LEU A 272 -6.69 66.31 -37.90
CA LEU A 272 -7.56 65.27 -37.39
C LEU A 272 -9.04 65.62 -37.62
N LEU A 273 -9.44 66.86 -37.33
CA LEU A 273 -10.81 67.33 -37.55
C LEU A 273 -11.18 67.27 -39.05
N ALA A 274 -10.29 67.74 -39.92
CA ALA A 274 -10.50 67.68 -41.37
C ALA A 274 -10.61 66.24 -41.89
N LEU A 275 -9.79 65.32 -41.37
CA LEU A 275 -9.85 63.90 -41.71
C LEU A 275 -11.17 63.26 -41.24
N VAL A 276 -11.61 63.54 -40.01
CA VAL A 276 -12.89 63.05 -39.49
C VAL A 276 -14.06 63.59 -40.32
N MET A 277 -14.04 64.88 -40.65
CA MET A 277 -15.05 65.49 -41.53
C MET A 277 -15.05 64.87 -42.93
N ALA A 278 -13.88 64.56 -43.49
CA ALA A 278 -13.78 63.88 -44.77
C ALA A 278 -14.32 62.44 -44.70
N LEU A 279 -14.03 61.71 -43.62
CA LEU A 279 -14.54 60.34 -43.42
C LEU A 279 -16.07 60.32 -43.22
N LEU A 280 -16.62 61.30 -42.49
CA LEU A 280 -18.07 61.52 -42.37
C LEU A 280 -18.69 61.85 -43.74
N ALA A 281 -18.07 62.72 -44.52
CA ALA A 281 -18.54 63.08 -45.86
C ALA A 281 -18.47 61.91 -46.86
N LEU A 282 -17.51 60.99 -46.67
CA LEU A 282 -17.37 59.74 -47.41
C LEU A 282 -18.28 58.61 -46.89
N GLY A 283 -19.00 58.82 -45.78
CA GLY A 283 -19.94 57.86 -45.20
C GLY A 283 -19.29 56.62 -44.58
N VAL A 284 -18.00 56.69 -44.25
CA VAL A 284 -17.23 55.59 -43.64
C VAL A 284 -17.43 55.53 -42.11
N VAL A 285 -17.79 56.67 -41.51
CA VAL A 285 -18.20 56.87 -40.12
C VAL A 285 -19.51 57.64 -40.16
#